data_AF-A0A851LYD8-F1
#
_entry.id   AF-A0A851LYD8-F1
#
_cell.length_a   1.000
_cell.length_b   1.000
_cell.length_c   1.000
_cell.angle_alpha   90.00
_cell.angle_beta   90.00
_cell.angle_gamma   90.00
#
_symmetry.space_group_name_H-M   'P 1'
#
loop_
_entity.id
_entity.type
_entity.pdbx_description
1 polymer ?
#
loop_
_entity_poly.entity_id
_entity_poly.type
_entity_poly.pdbx_seq_one_letter_code
_entity_poly.pdbx_strand_id
1 'polypeptide(L)'
;AVVKTRFSYAFPKEFPYRMNHILECEFYLLELMDCCLIVYHPYRPLLQYVQDMGQEDMLLPLAWRIVNDTYRTDLCLLYPPFMIALACLHVACVVQQKDARQWFAELSVDMEKILEIIRVILKLYEQWKNFDERKEMATILSKMPKPKPPPN
;
A
#
# COMPACT_ATOMS: atom_id res chain seq x y z
N ALA A 1 -12.73 18.34 -10.14
CA ALA A 1 -11.42 18.82 -10.65
C ALA A 1 -10.41 17.68 -10.83
N VAL A 2 -10.13 16.85 -9.81
CA VAL A 2 -9.11 15.77 -9.85
C VAL A 2 -9.39 14.68 -10.90
N VAL A 3 -10.63 14.20 -11.03
CA VAL A 3 -10.98 13.16 -12.03
C VAL A 3 -10.71 13.65 -13.45
N LYS A 4 -11.09 14.89 -13.77
CA LYS A 4 -10.84 15.49 -15.09
C LYS A 4 -9.36 15.75 -15.37
N THR A 5 -8.54 16.05 -14.35
CA THR A 5 -7.12 16.41 -14.55
C THR A 5 -6.16 15.22 -14.46
N ARG A 6 -6.42 14.25 -13.58
CA ARG A 6 -5.52 13.12 -13.30
C ARG A 6 -5.99 11.80 -13.91
N PHE A 7 -7.30 11.66 -14.15
CA PHE A 7 -7.93 10.43 -14.59
C PHE A 7 -8.70 10.60 -15.91
N SER A 8 -8.34 11.59 -16.73
CA SER A 8 -8.96 11.80 -18.04
C SER A 8 -8.81 10.60 -18.98
N TYR A 9 -7.71 9.84 -18.85
CA TYR A 9 -7.49 8.59 -19.58
C TYR A 9 -8.47 7.47 -19.16
N ALA A 10 -8.93 7.51 -17.91
CA ALA A 10 -9.82 6.51 -17.31
C ALA A 10 -11.30 6.89 -17.46
N PHE A 11 -11.61 8.18 -17.35
CA PHE A 11 -12.95 8.73 -17.45
C PHE A 11 -13.00 9.81 -18.54
N PRO A 12 -13.14 9.41 -19.82
CA PRO A 12 -13.24 10.35 -20.93
C PRO A 12 -14.57 11.14 -20.93
N LYS A 13 -15.59 10.63 -20.23
CA LYS A 13 -16.88 11.30 -19.99
C LYS A 13 -16.94 11.84 -18.56
N GLU A 14 -18.00 12.59 -18.26
CA GLU A 14 -18.27 13.01 -16.89
C GLU A 14 -18.38 11.79 -15.96
N PHE A 15 -17.84 11.94 -14.74
CA PHE A 15 -17.83 10.89 -13.75
C PHE A 15 -19.28 10.49 -13.42
N PRO A 16 -19.67 9.22 -13.63
CA PRO A 16 -21.08 8.84 -13.68
C PRO A 16 -21.73 8.68 -12.30
N TYR A 17 -20.93 8.58 -11.24
CA TYR A 17 -21.43 8.36 -9.88
C TYR A 17 -21.72 9.70 -9.19
N ARG A 18 -22.95 9.80 -8.69
CA ARG A 18 -23.44 10.91 -7.85
C ARG A 18 -23.40 10.54 -6.37
N MET A 19 -23.60 11.53 -5.50
CA MET A 19 -23.58 11.39 -4.03
C MET A 19 -24.41 10.20 -3.52
N ASN A 20 -25.63 10.00 -4.02
CA ASN A 20 -26.48 8.89 -3.58
C ASN A 20 -25.83 7.51 -3.79
N HIS A 21 -25.08 7.32 -4.87
CA HIS A 21 -24.37 6.06 -5.10
C HIS A 21 -23.22 5.87 -4.08
N ILE A 22 -22.59 6.95 -3.63
CA ILE A 22 -21.54 6.89 -2.61
C ILE A 22 -22.15 6.48 -1.27
N LEU A 23 -23.30 7.07 -0.90
CA LEU A 23 -24.01 6.74 0.34
C LEU A 23 -24.51 5.28 0.35
N GLU A 24 -25.03 4.78 -0.76
CA GLU A 24 -25.40 3.37 -0.89
C GLU A 24 -24.18 2.45 -0.76
N CYS A 25 -23.08 2.76 -1.47
CA CYS A 25 -21.83 2.01 -1.35
C CYS A 25 -21.23 2.03 0.06
N GLU A 26 -21.33 3.16 0.76
CA GLU A 26 -20.91 3.29 2.16
C GLU A 26 -21.71 2.34 3.06
N PHE A 27 -23.03 2.29 2.90
CA PHE A 27 -23.89 1.36 3.65
C PHE A 27 -23.49 -0.10 3.41
N TYR A 28 -23.28 -0.50 2.15
CA TYR A 28 -22.81 -1.85 1.82
C TYR A 28 -21.42 -2.15 2.40
N LEU A 29 -20.51 -1.18 2.40
CA LEU A 29 -19.16 -1.37 2.95
C LEU A 29 -19.19 -1.59 4.47
N LEU A 30 -20.00 -0.81 5.18
CA LEU A 30 -20.17 -0.95 6.63
C LEU A 30 -20.73 -2.33 7.01
N GLU A 31 -21.73 -2.80 6.26
CA GLU A 31 -22.31 -4.12 6.43
C GLU A 31 -21.29 -5.23 6.16
N LEU A 32 -20.58 -5.16 5.02
CA LEU A 32 -19.60 -6.20 4.63
C LEU A 32 -18.38 -6.28 5.55
N MET A 33 -18.00 -5.17 6.19
CA MET A 33 -16.89 -5.13 7.13
C MET A 33 -17.30 -5.41 8.57
N ASP A 34 -18.58 -5.68 8.84
CA ASP A 34 -19.13 -5.83 10.19
C ASP A 34 -18.73 -4.65 11.12
N CYS A 35 -18.65 -3.44 10.56
CA CYS A 35 -18.13 -2.25 11.25
C CYS A 35 -16.70 -2.37 11.84
N CYS A 36 -15.90 -3.35 11.40
CA CYS A 36 -14.49 -3.49 11.77
C CYS A 36 -13.61 -2.48 11.01
N LEU A 37 -13.68 -1.20 11.38
CA LEU A 37 -13.06 -0.10 10.63
C LEU A 37 -11.65 0.31 11.13
N ILE A 38 -11.21 -0.21 12.28
CA ILE A 38 -9.92 0.16 12.87
C ILE A 38 -8.82 -0.70 12.24
N VAL A 39 -7.89 -0.05 11.53
CA VAL A 39 -6.71 -0.68 10.94
C VAL A 39 -5.46 -0.12 11.60
N TYR A 40 -4.59 -1.01 12.08
CA TYR A 40 -3.29 -0.63 12.61
C TYR A 40 -2.24 -0.59 11.49
N HIS A 41 -1.51 0.51 11.39
CA HIS A 41 -0.56 0.75 10.30
C HIS A 41 0.90 0.60 10.76
N PRO A 42 1.83 0.17 9.85
CA PRO A 42 3.24 -0.06 10.12
C PRO A 42 4.06 1.23 10.39
N TYR A 43 3.50 2.42 10.18
CA TYR A 43 4.22 3.69 10.39
C TYR A 43 4.65 3.90 11.84
N ARG A 44 3.79 3.56 12.80
CA ARG A 44 4.07 3.74 14.22
C ARG A 44 5.25 2.87 14.70
N PRO A 45 5.28 1.55 14.43
CA PRO A 45 6.45 0.75 14.78
C PRO A 45 7.69 1.15 13.97
N LEU A 46 7.54 1.58 12.70
CA LEU A 46 8.69 2.05 11.91
C LEU A 46 9.41 3.22 12.58
N LEU A 47 8.68 4.24 13.04
CA LEU A 47 9.27 5.40 13.72
C LEU A 47 10.04 4.97 14.97
N GLN A 48 9.48 4.04 15.76
CA GLN A 48 10.13 3.51 16.96
C GLN A 48 11.44 2.79 16.61
N TYR A 49 11.45 1.95 15.58
CA TYR A 49 12.65 1.21 15.17
C TYR A 49 13.75 2.13 14.66
N VAL A 50 13.40 3.11 13.82
CA VAL A 50 14.39 4.02 13.26
C VAL A 50 14.98 4.94 14.34
N GLN A 51 14.16 5.35 15.30
CA GLN A 51 14.60 6.11 16.48
C GLN A 51 15.56 5.27 17.35
N ASP A 52 15.23 4.00 17.59
CA ASP A 52 16.07 3.07 18.36
C ASP A 52 17.43 2.84 17.70
N MET A 53 17.47 2.76 16.36
CA MET A 53 18.72 2.69 15.59
C MET A 53 19.52 4.01 15.58
N GLY A 54 18.91 5.14 15.93
CA GLY A 54 19.52 6.47 15.86
C GLY A 54 19.89 6.89 14.44
N GLN A 55 19.11 6.48 13.42
CA GLN A 55 19.40 6.72 11.99
C GLN A 55 18.20 7.31 11.23
N GLU A 56 17.45 8.20 11.90
CA GLU A 56 16.19 8.77 11.42
C GLU A 56 16.32 9.48 10.07
N ASP A 57 17.26 10.40 9.95
CA ASP A 57 17.43 11.19 8.72
C ASP A 57 17.78 10.35 7.49
N MET A 58 18.47 9.21 7.68
CA MET A 58 18.99 8.40 6.59
C MET A 58 18.02 7.28 6.16
N LEU A 59 17.42 6.58 7.13
CA LEU A 59 16.61 5.39 6.86
C LEU A 59 15.12 5.71 6.73
N LEU A 60 14.61 6.67 7.51
CA LEU A 60 13.17 6.96 7.57
C LEU A 60 12.58 7.32 6.20
N PRO A 61 13.18 8.23 5.39
CA PRO A 61 12.55 8.64 4.14
C PRO A 61 12.36 7.50 3.14
N LEU A 62 13.34 6.59 3.07
CA LEU A 62 13.27 5.43 2.18
C LEU A 62 12.34 4.35 2.74
N ALA A 63 12.49 3.99 4.01
CA ALA A 63 11.64 2.99 4.65
C ALA A 63 10.16 3.38 4.62
N TRP A 64 9.86 4.68 4.83
CA TRP A 64 8.50 5.21 4.74
C TRP A 64 7.90 5.06 3.34
N ARG A 65 8.69 5.31 2.29
CA ARG A 65 8.24 5.09 0.90
C ARG A 65 7.96 3.62 0.63
N ILE A 66 8.84 2.72 1.07
CA ILE A 66 8.64 1.27 0.92
C ILE A 66 7.39 0.83 1.66
N VAL A 67 7.15 1.32 2.88
CA VAL A 67 5.92 1.07 3.62
C VAL A 67 4.68 1.47 2.81
N ASN A 68 4.67 2.65 2.19
CA ASN A 68 3.54 3.07 1.34
C ASN A 68 3.31 2.11 0.17
N ASP A 69 4.38 1.57 -0.41
CA ASP A 69 4.30 0.64 -1.53
C ASP A 69 3.73 -0.72 -1.09
N THR A 70 3.90 -1.13 0.17
CA THR A 70 3.34 -2.40 0.68
C THR A 70 1.82 -2.47 0.60
N TYR A 71 1.10 -1.34 0.60
CA TYR A 71 -0.35 -1.31 0.41
C TYR A 71 -0.81 -1.62 -1.02
N ARG A 72 0.13 -1.77 -1.97
CA ARG A 72 -0.15 -2.30 -3.32
C ARG A 72 -0.15 -3.83 -3.35
N THR A 73 0.06 -4.46 -2.19
CA THR A 73 0.08 -5.92 -2.00
C THR A 73 -0.93 -6.33 -0.93
N ASP A 74 -1.06 -7.62 -0.69
CA ASP A 74 -1.90 -8.24 0.34
C ASP A 74 -1.22 -8.32 1.73
N LEU A 75 -0.02 -7.76 1.89
CA LEU A 75 0.75 -7.87 3.14
C LEU A 75 0.00 -7.38 4.37
N CYS A 76 -0.80 -6.32 4.26
CA CYS A 76 -1.58 -5.78 5.38
C CYS A 76 -2.68 -6.72 5.88
N LEU A 77 -3.06 -7.73 5.09
CA LEU A 77 -4.03 -8.77 5.46
C LEU A 77 -3.36 -10.03 5.99
N LEU A 78 -2.08 -10.26 5.63
CA LEU A 78 -1.35 -11.49 5.94
C LEU A 78 -0.44 -11.37 7.16
N TYR A 79 0.10 -10.18 7.43
CA TYR A 79 1.13 -9.99 8.46
C TYR A 79 0.80 -8.83 9.42
N PRO A 80 1.22 -8.93 10.69
CA PRO A 80 1.13 -7.82 11.63
C PRO A 80 1.93 -6.59 11.17
N PRO A 81 1.45 -5.37 11.46
CA PRO A 81 2.09 -4.13 10.99
C PRO A 81 3.56 -3.96 11.42
N PHE A 82 3.92 -4.45 12.61
CA PHE A 82 5.29 -4.33 13.10
C PHE A 82 6.29 -5.17 12.29
N MET A 83 5.88 -6.34 11.79
CA MET A 83 6.71 -7.19 10.92
C MET A 83 6.90 -6.54 9.54
N ILE A 84 5.84 -5.93 9.00
CA ILE A 84 5.92 -5.19 7.73
C ILE A 84 6.88 -4.01 7.87
N ALA A 85 6.83 -3.28 8.98
CA ALA A 85 7.76 -2.18 9.26
C ALA A 85 9.23 -2.66 9.32
N LEU A 86 9.50 -3.77 10.00
CA LEU A 86 10.85 -4.37 10.06
C LEU A 86 11.35 -4.80 8.68
N ALA A 87 10.50 -5.43 7.86
CA ALA A 87 10.84 -5.81 6.49
C ALA A 87 11.19 -4.57 5.63
N CYS A 88 10.38 -3.51 5.70
CA CYS A 88 10.64 -2.27 4.98
C CYS A 88 11.94 -1.60 5.42
N LEU A 89 12.20 -1.59 6.74
CA LEU A 89 13.44 -1.07 7.32
C LEU A 89 14.66 -1.88 6.87
N HIS A 90 14.54 -3.22 6.82
CA HIS A 90 15.61 -4.08 6.33
C HIS A 90 15.95 -3.79 4.87
N VAL A 91 14.94 -3.66 3.99
CA VAL A 91 15.15 -3.28 2.59
C VAL A 91 15.82 -1.91 2.50
N ALA A 92 15.39 -0.93 3.30
CA ALA A 92 16.00 0.40 3.33
C ALA A 92 17.48 0.35 3.78
N CYS A 93 17.81 -0.44 4.81
CA CYS A 93 19.18 -0.63 5.27
C CYS A 93 20.09 -1.19 4.17
N VAL A 94 19.62 -2.22 3.46
CA VAL A 94 20.37 -2.83 2.35
C VAL A 94 20.61 -1.82 1.22
N VAL A 95 19.59 -1.05 0.84
CA VAL A 95 19.71 -0.04 -0.23
C VAL A 95 20.66 1.09 0.16
N GLN A 96 20.62 1.55 1.41
CA GLN A 96 21.50 2.60 1.93
C GLN A 96 22.89 2.09 2.35
N GLN A 97 23.20 0.80 2.09
CA GLN A 97 24.44 0.13 2.52
C GLN A 97 24.74 0.28 4.02
N LYS A 98 23.70 0.30 4.85
CA LYS A 98 23.83 0.36 6.31
C LYS A 98 23.93 -1.05 6.89
N ASP A 99 25.02 -1.32 7.59
CA ASP A 99 25.16 -2.56 8.34
C ASP A 99 24.30 -2.48 9.62
N ALA A 100 23.18 -3.19 9.60
CA ALA A 100 22.24 -3.30 10.71
C ALA A 100 22.13 -4.75 11.23
N ARG A 101 23.03 -5.66 10.82
CA ARG A 101 22.94 -7.10 11.11
C ARG A 101 22.86 -7.39 12.60
N GLN A 102 23.67 -6.71 13.40
CA GLN A 102 23.67 -6.87 14.86
C GLN A 102 22.34 -6.43 15.46
N TRP A 103 21.83 -5.26 15.06
CA TRP A 103 20.55 -4.73 15.55
C TRP A 103 19.39 -5.68 15.22
N PHE A 104 19.33 -6.23 14.01
CA PHE A 104 18.32 -7.23 13.65
C PHE A 104 18.47 -8.56 14.42
N ALA A 105 19.71 -8.96 14.76
CA ALA A 105 19.95 -10.20 15.52
C ALA A 105 19.52 -10.09 16.99
N GLU A 106 19.47 -8.88 17.54
CA GLU A 106 19.00 -8.60 18.91
C GLU A 106 17.46 -8.63 19.01
N LEU A 107 16.74 -8.59 17.89
CA LEU A 107 15.28 -8.66 17.87
C LEU A 107 14.78 -10.07 18.13
N SER A 108 13.82 -10.20 19.04
CA SER A 108 13.08 -11.46 19.28
C SER A 108 11.94 -11.65 18.26
N VAL A 109 12.27 -11.59 16.97
CA VAL A 109 11.30 -11.68 15.86
C VAL A 109 11.69 -12.81 14.92
N ASP A 110 10.68 -13.51 14.39
CA ASP A 110 10.87 -14.54 13.38
C ASP A 110 11.38 -13.94 12.06
N MET A 111 12.68 -14.11 11.81
CA MET A 111 13.34 -13.61 10.61
C MET A 111 12.88 -14.31 9.34
N GLU A 112 12.35 -15.53 9.43
CA GLU A 112 11.85 -16.26 8.28
C GLU A 112 10.60 -15.55 7.71
N LYS A 113 9.71 -15.10 8.60
CA LYS A 113 8.55 -14.27 8.27
C LYS A 113 8.95 -12.92 7.68
N ILE A 114 9.98 -12.27 8.24
CA ILE A 114 10.50 -11.01 7.70
C ILE A 114 11.01 -11.20 6.26
N LEU A 115 11.74 -12.29 6.00
CA LEU A 115 12.24 -12.61 4.66
C LEU A 115 11.10 -12.93 3.67
N GLU A 116 10.02 -13.57 4.11
CA GLU A 116 8.80 -13.76 3.29
C GLU A 116 8.21 -12.42 2.85
N ILE A 117 8.04 -11.47 3.78
CA ILE A 117 7.53 -10.12 3.48
C ILE A 117 8.47 -9.40 2.50
N ILE A 118 9.78 -9.44 2.73
CA ILE A 118 10.78 -8.83 1.85
C ILE A 118 10.66 -9.39 0.43
N ARG A 119 10.50 -10.70 0.26
CA ARG A 119 10.32 -11.32 -1.07
C ARG A 119 9.09 -10.76 -1.79
N VAL A 120 7.98 -10.54 -1.10
CA VAL A 120 6.77 -9.93 -1.68
C VAL A 120 7.04 -8.50 -2.13
N ILE A 121 7.72 -7.70 -1.31
CA ILE A 121 8.10 -6.31 -1.66
C ILE A 121 9.01 -6.28 -2.89
N LEU A 122 10.02 -7.14 -2.95
CA LEU A 122 10.94 -7.20 -4.10
C LEU A 122 10.23 -7.66 -5.37
N LYS A 123 9.33 -8.64 -5.24
CA LYS A 123 8.49 -9.12 -6.36
C LYS A 123 7.57 -8.01 -6.89
N LEU A 124 6.98 -7.20 -6.01
CA LEU A 124 6.21 -6.01 -6.40
C LEU A 124 7.08 -5.09 -7.27
N TYR A 125 8.30 -4.77 -6.83
CA TYR A 125 9.19 -3.89 -7.58
C TYR A 125 9.65 -4.47 -8.91
N GLU A 126 9.83 -5.79 -9.02
CA GLU A 126 10.13 -6.46 -10.28
C GLU A 126 8.97 -6.34 -11.28
N GLN A 127 7.74 -6.57 -10.81
CA GLN A 127 6.54 -6.44 -11.65
C GLN A 127 6.29 -4.99 -12.07
N TRP A 128 6.48 -4.05 -11.15
CA TRP A 128 6.21 -2.63 -11.38
C TRP A 128 7.06 -2.03 -12.49
N LYS A 129 8.29 -2.52 -12.71
CA LYS A 129 9.18 -2.06 -13.79
C LYS A 129 8.58 -2.23 -15.18
N ASN A 130 7.74 -3.25 -15.37
CA ASN A 130 7.17 -3.61 -16.68
C ASN A 130 5.69 -3.23 -16.80
N PHE A 131 5.11 -2.60 -15.77
CA PHE A 131 3.68 -2.32 -15.71
C PHE A 131 3.35 -0.93 -16.28
N ASP A 132 2.57 -0.90 -17.37
CA ASP A 132 2.00 0.34 -17.91
C ASP A 132 0.58 0.56 -17.35
N GLU A 133 0.51 1.28 -16.23
CA GLU A 133 -0.75 1.56 -15.54
C GLU A 133 -1.81 2.17 -16.47
N ARG A 134 -1.45 3.09 -17.38
CA ARG A 134 -2.44 3.79 -18.20
C ARG A 134 -3.08 2.84 -19.21
N LYS A 135 -2.27 2.00 -19.84
CA LYS A 135 -2.73 1.03 -20.83
C LYS A 135 -3.59 -0.06 -20.19
N GLU A 136 -3.15 -0.60 -19.07
CA GLU A 136 -3.84 -1.67 -18.35
C GLU A 136 -5.16 -1.16 -17.75
N MET A 137 -5.14 0.00 -17.08
CA MET A 137 -6.33 0.59 -16.46
C MET A 137 -7.40 0.97 -17.48
N ALA A 138 -7.03 1.52 -18.64
CA ALA A 138 -8.00 1.85 -19.69
C ALA A 138 -8.74 0.60 -20.18
N THR A 139 -8.03 -0.52 -20.33
CA THR A 139 -8.61 -1.81 -20.75
C THR A 139 -9.59 -2.34 -19.72
N ILE A 140 -9.25 -2.29 -18.42
CA ILE A 140 -10.13 -2.77 -17.34
C ILE A 140 -11.39 -1.90 -17.23
N LEU A 141 -11.23 -0.58 -17.24
CA LEU A 141 -12.35 0.36 -17.14
C LEU A 141 -13.32 0.27 -18.32
N SER A 142 -12.83 -0.13 -19.50
CA SER A 142 -13.71 -0.37 -20.66
C SER A 142 -14.69 -1.53 -20.43
N LYS A 143 -14.29 -2.53 -19.64
CA LYS A 143 -15.10 -3.71 -19.27
C LYS A 143 -15.97 -3.49 -18.04
N MET A 144 -15.72 -2.42 -17.28
CA MET A 144 -16.46 -2.15 -16.05
C MET A 144 -17.92 -1.77 -16.37
N PRO A 145 -18.91 -2.36 -15.67
CA PRO A 145 -20.30 -1.95 -15.80
C PRO A 145 -20.47 -0.47 -15.49
N LYS A 146 -21.21 0.25 -16.35
CA LYS A 146 -21.48 1.68 -16.16
C LYS A 146 -22.86 1.86 -15.53
N PRO A 147 -23.05 2.86 -14.63
CA PRO A 147 -24.36 3.17 -14.08
C PRO A 147 -25.37 3.42 -15.20
N LYS A 148 -26.57 2.86 -15.06
CA LYS A 148 -27.66 3.18 -15.98
C LYS A 148 -27.99 4.66 -15.83
N PRO A 149 -28.14 5.42 -16.93
CA PRO A 149 -28.60 6.80 -16.82
C PRO A 149 -29.97 6.80 -16.13
N PRO A 150 -30.26 7.80 -15.27
CA PRO A 150 -31.58 7.92 -14.67
C PRO A 150 -32.64 7.98 -15.78
N PRO A 151 -33.82 7.37 -15.59
CA PRO A 151 -34.92 7.53 -16.54
C PRO A 151 -35.27 9.03 -16.65
N ASN A 152 -35.42 9.49 -17.90
CA ASN A 152 -35.82 10.86 -18.22
C ASN A 152 -37.16 11.24 -17.57
#